data_AF-A0A7C6L9L9-F1
#
_entry.id   AF-A0A7C6L9L9-F1
#
_cell.length_a   1.000
_cell.length_b   1.000
_cell.length_c   1.000
_cell.angle_alpha   90.00
_cell.angle_beta   90.00
_cell.angle_gamma   90.00
#
_symmetry.space_group_name_H-M   'P 1'
#
loop_
_entity.id
_entity.type
_entity.pdbx_description
1 polymer ?
#
loop_
_entity_poly.entity_id
_entity_poly.type
_entity_poly.pdbx_seq_one_letter_code
_entity_poly.pdbx_strand_id
1 'polypeptide(L)'
;MEKKRVRRAEINRCSWDPARGRWQISGQLRVEYDGYDGEEYAFTLEDGPDGYCIIDEFSGPIPESERYWLRRWARARKAQLFEDDYWR
;
A
#
# COMPACT_ATOMS: atom_id res chain seq x y z
N MET A 1 -20.85 -18.67 -9.02
CA MET A 1 -19.42 -18.68 -9.39
C MET A 1 -18.81 -17.42 -8.80
N GLU A 2 -17.93 -17.57 -7.81
CA GLU A 2 -17.26 -16.43 -7.17
C GLU A 2 -16.08 -16.02 -8.09
N LYS A 3 -16.10 -14.80 -8.62
CA LYS A 3 -15.00 -14.31 -9.46
C LYS A 3 -13.75 -14.16 -8.60
N LYS A 4 -12.64 -14.79 -8.97
CA LYS A 4 -11.40 -14.67 -8.20
C LYS A 4 -10.81 -13.27 -8.44
N ARG A 5 -10.53 -12.55 -7.35
CA ARG A 5 -9.87 -11.23 -7.36
C ARG A 5 -8.50 -11.35 -6.68
N VAL A 6 -7.44 -11.00 -7.39
CA VAL A 6 -6.05 -11.08 -6.88
C VAL A 6 -5.49 -9.68 -6.63
N ARG A 7 -5.15 -9.44 -5.35
CA ARG A 7 -4.46 -8.28 -4.76
C ARG A 7 -2.95 -8.28 -4.93
N ARG A 8 -2.32 -7.37 -5.67
CA ARG A 8 -0.85 -7.21 -5.62
C ARG A 8 -0.45 -5.75 -5.44
N ALA A 9 0.35 -5.46 -4.41
CA ALA A 9 0.96 -4.15 -4.22
C ALA A 9 2.47 -4.25 -4.38
N GLU A 10 3.03 -3.31 -5.14
CA GLU A 10 4.46 -3.20 -5.45
C GLU A 10 4.97 -1.85 -4.93
N ILE A 11 6.16 -1.86 -4.32
CA ILE A 11 6.83 -0.66 -3.84
C ILE A 11 7.77 -0.18 -4.92
N ASN A 12 7.58 1.04 -5.39
CA ASN A 12 8.42 1.65 -6.42
C ASN A 12 9.51 2.52 -5.79
N ARG A 13 9.19 3.23 -4.71
CA ARG A 13 10.11 4.17 -4.06
C ARG A 13 9.81 4.28 -2.57
N CYS A 14 10.86 4.35 -1.77
CA CYS A 14 10.80 4.81 -0.38
C CYS A 14 11.58 6.13 -0.27
N SER A 15 11.01 7.13 0.38
CA SER A 15 11.64 8.43 0.59
C SER A 15 11.34 8.99 1.97
N TRP A 16 12.30 9.68 2.57
CA TRP A 16 12.08 10.43 3.80
C TRP A 16 11.55 11.83 3.45
N ASP A 17 10.41 12.22 4.03
CA ASP A 17 9.90 13.58 3.98
C ASP A 17 10.44 14.37 5.19
N PRO A 18 11.42 15.28 5.00
CA PRO A 18 12.01 16.03 6.08
C PRO A 18 11.07 17.10 6.66
N ALA A 19 10.08 17.57 5.90
CA ALA A 19 9.13 18.58 6.37
C ALA A 19 8.15 17.97 7.37
N ARG A 20 7.77 16.71 7.16
CA ARG A 20 6.85 15.97 8.05
C ARG A 20 7.55 15.05 9.03
N GLY A 21 8.85 14.81 8.84
CA GLY A 21 9.63 13.87 9.65
C GLY A 21 9.11 12.44 9.56
N ARG A 22 8.71 12.01 8.36
CA ARG A 22 8.04 10.72 8.13
C ARG A 22 8.56 10.02 6.88
N TRP A 23 8.57 8.70 6.91
CA TRP A 23 8.82 7.90 5.72
C TRP A 23 7.59 7.87 4.83
N GLN A 24 7.81 8.03 3.52
CA GLN A 24 6.81 7.86 2.49
C GLN A 24 7.20 6.68 1.58
N ILE A 25 6.20 5.89 1.20
CA ILE A 25 6.33 4.76 0.30
C ILE A 25 5.38 5.00 -0.87
N SER A 26 5.94 5.19 -2.06
CA SER A 26 5.16 5.26 -3.29
C SER A 26 5.20 3.91 -4.01
N GLY A 27 4.06 3.51 -4.55
CA GLY A 27 3.90 2.19 -5.15
C GLY A 27 2.71 2.11 -6.08
N GLN A 28 2.45 0.90 -6.54
CA GLN A 28 1.32 0.57 -7.40
C GLN A 28 0.56 -0.62 -6.84
N LEU A 29 -0.77 -0.52 -6.86
CA LEU A 29 -1.70 -1.59 -6.54
C LEU A 29 -2.31 -2.10 -7.84
N ARG A 30 -2.12 -3.39 -8.14
CA ARG A 30 -2.72 -4.10 -9.26
C ARG A 30 -3.80 -5.03 -8.76
N VAL A 31 -5.00 -4.91 -9.33
CA VAL A 31 -6.18 -5.70 -8.97
C VAL A 31 -6.62 -6.53 -10.15
N GLU A 32 -6.17 -7.78 -10.22
CA GLU A 32 -6.49 -8.70 -11.32
C GLU A 32 -7.86 -9.35 -11.09
N TYR A 33 -8.67 -9.42 -12.15
CA TYR A 33 -9.94 -10.13 -12.17
C TYR A 33 -9.85 -11.30 -13.16
N ASP A 34 -10.53 -12.42 -12.89
CA ASP A 34 -10.58 -13.55 -13.84
C ASP A 34 -10.91 -13.08 -15.27
N GLY A 35 -9.95 -13.27 -16.18
CA GLY A 35 -10.10 -13.01 -17.61
C GLY A 35 -9.86 -11.56 -18.08
N TYR A 36 -9.41 -10.65 -17.22
CA TYR A 36 -9.08 -9.27 -17.60
C TYR A 36 -7.81 -8.78 -16.91
N ASP A 37 -6.94 -8.09 -17.68
CA ASP A 37 -5.88 -7.27 -17.09
C ASP A 37 -6.55 -6.26 -16.14
N GLY A 38 -6.07 -6.29 -14.91
CA GLY A 38 -6.70 -5.66 -13.77
C GLY A 38 -6.70 -4.14 -13.78
N GLU A 39 -7.26 -3.55 -12.72
CA GLU A 39 -7.11 -2.12 -12.47
C GLU A 39 -5.77 -1.84 -11.78
N GLU A 40 -5.09 -0.77 -12.22
CA GLU A 40 -3.83 -0.30 -11.62
C GLU A 40 -4.03 1.04 -10.92
N TYR A 41 -3.62 1.12 -9.66
CA TYR A 41 -3.71 2.33 -8.86
C TYR A 41 -2.34 2.71 -8.29
N ALA A 42 -1.82 3.87 -8.67
CA ALA A 42 -0.66 4.44 -7.99
C ALA A 42 -1.07 5.03 -6.64
N PHE A 43 -0.25 4.79 -5.61
CA PHE A 43 -0.48 5.28 -4.26
C PHE A 43 0.80 5.86 -3.65
N THR A 44 0.64 6.77 -2.69
CA THR A 44 1.68 7.07 -1.70
C THR A 44 1.14 6.84 -0.30
N LEU A 45 1.90 6.07 0.46
CA LEU A 45 1.71 5.82 1.87
C LEU A 45 2.67 6.69 2.67
N GLU A 46 2.23 7.20 3.81
CA GLU A 46 3.06 7.90 4.78
C GLU A 46 3.03 7.16 6.10
N ASP A 47 4.19 7.01 6.75
CA ASP A 47 4.29 6.39 8.06
C ASP A 47 3.59 7.24 9.13
N GLY A 48 2.98 6.56 10.08
CA GLY A 48 2.18 7.15 11.13
C GLY A 48 2.08 6.27 12.37
N PRO A 49 1.48 6.78 13.45
CA PRO A 49 1.38 6.07 14.73
C PRO A 49 0.65 4.72 14.60
N ASP A 50 -0.36 4.64 13.71
CA ASP A 50 -1.12 3.41 13.44
C ASP A 50 -0.56 2.60 12.25
N GLY A 51 0.59 3.02 11.72
CA GLY A 51 1.21 2.49 10.51
C GLY A 51 1.05 3.39 9.31
N TYR A 52 1.22 2.81 8.13
CA TYR A 52 1.21 3.51 6.86
C TYR A 52 -0.21 3.91 6.44
N CYS A 53 -0.41 5.19 6.16
CA CYS A 53 -1.68 5.78 5.69
C CYS A 53 -1.57 6.27 4.25
N ILE A 54 -2.60 6.07 3.43
CA ILE A 54 -2.65 6.60 2.06
C ILE A 54 -2.78 8.12 2.14
N ILE A 55 -1.82 8.84 1.57
CA ILE A 55 -1.79 10.31 1.48
C ILE A 55 -1.94 10.83 0.05
N ASP A 56 -1.74 9.97 -0.95
CA ASP A 56 -1.87 10.36 -2.36
C ASP A 56 -2.34 9.17 -3.23
N GLU A 57 -3.08 9.49 -4.29
CA GLU A 57 -3.72 8.59 -5.25
C GLU A 57 -3.59 9.14 -6.67
N PHE A 58 -2.41 8.95 -7.27
CA PHE A 58 -2.04 9.59 -8.54
C PHE A 58 -2.84 9.10 -9.75
N SER A 59 -3.41 7.89 -9.71
CA SER A 59 -4.14 7.27 -10.85
C SER A 59 -5.66 7.48 -10.79
N GLY A 60 -6.15 8.26 -9.83
CA GLY A 60 -7.58 8.40 -9.54
C GLY A 60 -7.99 7.69 -8.24
N PRO A 61 -9.25 7.85 -7.81
CA PRO A 61 -9.70 7.36 -6.52
C PRO A 61 -9.60 5.84 -6.44
N ILE A 62 -8.87 5.34 -5.44
CA ILE A 62 -8.80 3.91 -5.16
C ILE A 62 -10.14 3.49 -4.54
N PRO A 63 -10.83 2.46 -5.06
CA PRO A 63 -12.08 2.00 -4.47
C PRO A 63 -11.90 1.65 -2.99
N GLU A 64 -12.92 1.90 -2.15
CA GLU A 64 -12.80 1.73 -0.69
C GLU A 64 -12.39 0.31 -0.28
N SER A 65 -12.83 -0.72 -1.03
CA SER A 65 -12.42 -2.10 -0.76
C SER A 65 -10.92 -2.34 -1.01
N GLU A 66 -10.33 -1.60 -1.95
CA GLU A 66 -8.92 -1.67 -2.29
C GLU A 66 -8.08 -0.81 -1.35
N ARG A 67 -8.60 0.34 -0.92
CA ARG A 67 -8.03 1.15 0.17
C ARG A 67 -7.94 0.35 1.47
N TYR A 68 -9.00 -0.35 1.85
CA TYR A 68 -9.01 -1.18 3.05
C TYR A 68 -7.96 -2.30 2.98
N TRP A 69 -7.89 -2.98 1.83
CA TRP A 69 -6.88 -4.02 1.61
C TRP A 69 -5.47 -3.45 1.67
N LEU A 70 -5.21 -2.31 1.02
CA LEU A 70 -3.89 -1.68 0.96
C LEU A 70 -3.43 -1.21 2.34
N ARG A 71 -4.32 -0.64 3.16
CA ARG A 71 -4.02 -0.28 4.56
C ARG A 71 -3.63 -1.50 5.39
N ARG A 72 -4.37 -2.62 5.25
CA ARG A 72 -4.04 -3.87 5.96
C ARG A 72 -2.71 -4.44 5.50
N TRP A 73 -2.45 -4.45 4.19
CA TRP A 73 -1.17 -4.87 3.61
C TRP A 73 -0.02 -4.02 4.16
N ALA A 74 -0.16 -2.69 4.17
CA ALA A 74 0.88 -1.79 4.64
C ALA A 74 1.15 -1.93 6.14
N ARG A 75 0.11 -2.14 6.95
CA ARG A 75 0.25 -2.44 8.39
C ARG A 75 1.01 -3.74 8.64
N ALA A 76 0.70 -4.80 7.89
CA ALA A 76 1.41 -6.08 8.00
C ALA A 76 2.89 -5.94 7.60
N ARG A 77 3.18 -5.12 6.59
CA ARG A 77 4.56 -4.83 6.16
C ARG A 77 5.34 -4.07 7.23
N LYS A 78 4.70 -3.09 7.89
CA LYS A 78 5.29 -2.40 9.06
C LYS A 78 5.59 -3.39 10.18
N ALA A 79 4.62 -4.24 10.54
CA ALA A 79 4.85 -5.25 11.60
C ALA A 79 6.07 -6.14 11.32
N GLN A 80 6.25 -6.61 10.08
CA GLN A 80 7.43 -7.38 9.69
C GLN A 80 8.75 -6.60 9.87
N LEU A 81 8.79 -5.33 9.49
CA LEU A 81 9.99 -4.49 9.64
C LEU A 81 10.33 -4.23 11.12
N PHE A 82 9.32 -3.99 11.95
CA PHE A 82 9.51 -3.71 13.38
C PHE A 82 9.79 -4.99 14.19
N GLU A 83 9.26 -6.15 13.80
CA GLU A 83 9.63 -7.44 14.41
C GLU A 83 11.10 -7.79 14.11
N ASP A 84 11.60 -7.48 12.90
CA ASP A 84 13.03 -7.66 12.56
C ASP A 84 13.96 -6.74 13.40
N ASP A 85 13.52 -5.53 13.75
CA ASP A 85 14.29 -4.60 14.59
C ASP A 85 14.21 -4.92 16.10
N TYR A 86 13.19 -5.66 16.56
CA TYR A 86 13.02 -5.99 17.99
C TYR A 86 13.87 -7.19 18.44
N TRP A 87 14.35 -8.02 17.51
CA TRP A 87 15.19 -9.20 17.79
C TRP A 87 16.68 -9.01 17.45
N ARG A 88 17.15 -7.78 17.23
CA ARG A 88 18.57 -7.47 16.94
C ARG A 88 19.31 -6.82 18.10
#